data_AF-A0A4V2R234-F1
#
_entry.id   AF-A0A4V2R234-F1
#
_cell.length_a   1.000
_cell.length_b   1.000
_cell.length_c   1.000
_cell.angle_alpha   90.00
_cell.angle_beta   90.00
_cell.angle_gamma   90.00
#
_symmetry.space_group_name_H-M   'P 1'
#
loop_
_entity.id
_entity.type
_entity.pdbx_description
1 polymer ?
#
loop_
_entity_poly.entity_id
_entity_poly.type
_entity_poly.pdbx_seq_one_letter_code
_entity_poly.pdbx_strand_id
1 'polypeptide(L)' 'MRIGLNIILIIFAALCLFFIVIGVYSLDATLIIIAILFAVAGILFRLEAKHYLPNDH' A
#
# COMPACT_ATOMS: atom_id res chain seq x y z
N MET A 1 6.94 16.60 -4.67
CA MET A 1 7.18 15.19 -4.28
C MET A 1 6.22 14.66 -3.21
N ARG A 2 5.88 15.39 -2.12
CA ARG A 2 4.96 14.88 -1.07
C ARG A 2 3.51 14.62 -1.49
N ILE A 3 2.91 15.47 -2.34
CA ILE A 3 1.51 15.31 -2.75
C ILE A 3 1.29 14.05 -3.60
N GLY A 4 2.16 13.80 -4.59
CA GLY A 4 2.06 12.61 -5.42
C GLY A 4 2.19 11.32 -4.62
N LEU A 5 3.09 11.33 -3.63
CA LEU A 5 3.31 10.18 -2.74
C LEU A 5 2.11 9.90 -1.83
N ASN A 6 1.48 10.95 -1.28
CA ASN A 6 0.25 10.81 -0.51
C ASN A 6 -0.91 10.26 -1.36
N ILE A 7 -1.05 10.74 -2.59
CA ILE A 7 -2.10 10.26 -3.52
C ILE A 7 -1.89 8.77 -3.83
N ILE A 8 -0.66 8.37 -4.14
CA ILE A 8 -0.31 6.97 -4.41
C ILE A 8 -0.62 6.10 -3.20
N LEU A 9 -0.27 6.54 -1.98
CA LEU A 9 -0.57 5.79 -0.76
C LEU A 9 -2.08 5.64 -0.50
N ILE A 10 -2.88 6.70 -0.74
CA ILE A 10 -4.34 6.65 -0.60
C ILE A 10 -4.94 5.65 -1.60
N ILE A 11 -4.48 5.71 -2.86
CA ILE A 11 -4.90 4.77 -3.90
C ILE A 11 -4.51 3.34 -3.51
N PHE A 12 -3.28 3.13 -3.04
CA PHE A 12 -2.81 1.83 -2.55
C PHE A 12 -3.68 1.28 -1.43
N ALA A 13 -4.01 2.11 -0.44
CA ALA A 13 -4.87 1.71 0.67
C ALA A 13 -6.28 1.35 0.20
N ALA A 14 -6.86 2.13 -0.73
CA ALA A 14 -8.17 1.86 -1.30
C ALA A 14 -8.20 0.55 -2.09
N LEU A 15 -7.21 0.30 -2.96
CA LEU A 15 -7.11 -0.96 -3.69
C LEU A 15 -6.88 -2.14 -2.74
N CYS A 16 -6.05 -1.97 -1.72
CA CYS A 16 -5.79 -3.03 -0.74
C CYS A 16 -7.09 -3.43 -0.02
N LEU A 17 -7.90 -2.46 0.40
CA LEU A 17 -9.19 -2.71 1.03
C LEU A 17 -10.17 -3.40 0.07
N PHE A 18 -10.21 -2.96 -1.20
CA PHE A 18 -11.02 -3.59 -2.23
C PHE A 18 -10.64 -5.06 -2.46
N PHE A 19 -9.36 -5.37 -2.60
CA PHE A 19 -8.87 -6.75 -2.80
C PHE A 19 -9.10 -7.62 -1.56
N ILE A 20 -8.99 -7.09 -0.35
CA ILE A 20 -9.31 -7.83 0.88
C ILE A 20 -10.81 -8.19 0.90
N VAL A 21 -11.68 -7.20 0.66
CA VAL A 21 -13.14 -7.43 0.71
C VAL A 21 -13.58 -8.45 -0.34
N ILE A 22 -13.09 -8.32 -1.57
CA ILE A 22 -13.42 -9.27 -2.66
C ILE A 22 -12.74 -10.62 -2.45
N GLY A 23 -11.48 -10.66 -2.01
CA GLY A 23 -10.76 -11.89 -1.75
C GLY A 23 -11.39 -12.71 -0.64
N VAL A 24 -11.84 -12.05 0.43
CA VAL A 24 -12.59 -12.70 1.52
C VAL A 24 -13.96 -13.15 1.03
N TYR A 25 -14.66 -12.34 0.25
CA TYR A 25 -15.99 -12.69 -0.29
C TYR A 25 -15.94 -13.92 -1.22
N SER A 26 -14.96 -13.97 -2.12
CA SER A 26 -14.79 -15.08 -3.06
C SER A 26 -14.03 -16.28 -2.50
N LEU A 27 -13.53 -16.21 -1.25
CA LEU A 27 -12.56 -17.16 -0.68
C LEU A 27 -11.38 -17.45 -1.63
N ASP A 28 -10.97 -16.45 -2.41
CA ASP A 28 -9.94 -16.61 -3.42
C ASP A 28 -8.57 -16.27 -2.82
N ALA A 29 -7.76 -17.31 -2.61
CA ALA A 29 -6.43 -17.18 -2.02
C ALA A 29 -5.52 -16.24 -2.83
N THR A 30 -5.71 -16.15 -4.15
CA THR A 30 -4.92 -15.29 -5.04
C THR A 30 -5.17 -13.83 -4.74
N LEU A 31 -6.43 -13.44 -4.56
CA LEU A 31 -6.81 -12.06 -4.24
C LEU A 31 -6.31 -11.64 -2.86
N ILE A 32 -6.30 -12.57 -1.90
CA ILE A 32 -5.73 -12.35 -0.56
C ILE A 32 -4.22 -12.14 -0.64
N ILE A 33 -3.50 -12.93 -1.44
CA ILE A 33 -2.04 -12.76 -1.63
C ILE A 33 -1.74 -11.41 -2.29
N ILE A 34 -2.51 -11.00 -3.29
CA ILE A 34 -2.38 -9.69 -3.95
C ILE A 34 -2.57 -8.55 -2.94
N ALA A 35 -3.56 -8.67 -2.05
CA ALA A 35 -3.76 -7.69 -0.98
C ALA A 35 -2.56 -7.59 -0.03
N ILE A 36 -1.97 -8.73 0.35
CA ILE A 36 -0.78 -8.74 1.22
C ILE A 36 0.41 -8.07 0.52
N LEU A 37 0.63 -8.36 -0.77
CA LEU A 37 1.67 -7.70 -1.58
C LEU A 37 1.46 -6.18 -1.62
N PHE A 38 0.22 -5.73 -1.79
CA PHE A 38 -0.14 -4.31 -1.76
C PHE A 38 0.17 -3.67 -0.40
N ALA A 39 -0.15 -4.36 0.71
CA ALA A 39 0.15 -3.88 2.05
C ALA A 39 1.67 -3.74 2.28
N VAL A 40 2.46 -4.73 1.88
CA VAL A 40 3.93 -4.71 2.01
C VAL A 40 4.53 -3.58 1.18
N ALA A 41 4.10 -3.42 -0.07
CA ALA A 41 4.56 -2.34 -0.93
C ALA A 41 4.20 -0.95 -0.36
N GLY A 42 3.01 -0.77 0.22
CA GLY A 42 2.63 0.48 0.88
C GLY A 42 3.51 0.80 2.10
N ILE A 43 3.90 -0.21 2.88
CA ILE A 43 4.83 -0.05 4.00
C ILE A 43 6.22 0.33 3.49
N LEU A 44 6.71 -0.34 2.44
CA LEU A 44 7.99 -0.02 1.80
C LEU A 44 8.01 1.42 1.28
N PHE A 45 6.93 1.84 0.60
CA PHE A 45 6.80 3.19 0.07
C PHE A 45 6.81 4.25 1.18
N ARG A 46 6.14 3.96 2.31
CA ARG A 46 6.15 4.85 3.48
C ARG A 46 7.53 4.94 4.12
N LEU A 47 8.28 3.84 4.17
CA LEU A 47 9.66 3.78 4.64
C LEU A 47 10.60 4.57 3.73
N GLU A 48 10.48 4.40 2.42
CA GLU A 48 11.30 5.10 1.43
C GLU A 48 11.03 6.62 1.48
N ALA A 49 9.75 7.00 1.57
CA ALA A 49 9.35 8.40 1.75
C ALA A 49 9.90 9.03 3.03
N LYS A 50 10.08 8.24 4.09
CA LYS A 50 10.69 8.68 5.34
C LYS A 50 12.21 8.80 5.21
N HIS A 51 12.84 7.93 4.42
CA HIS A 51 14.30 7.93 4.18
C HIS A 51 14.75 9.07 3.26
N TYR A 52 13.90 9.50 2.32
CA TYR A 52 14.16 10.65 1.44
C TYR A 52 13.92 12.02 2.07
N LEU A 53 13.43 12.07 3.32
CA LEU A 53 13.49 13.30 4.10
C LEU A 53 14.90 13.40 4.67
N PRO A 54 15.71 14.39 4.24
CA PRO A 54 17.07 14.53 4.72
C PRO A 54 17.05 14.51 6.25
N ASN A 55 17.87 13.62 6.77
CA ASN A 55 18.35 13.61 8.13
C ASN A 55 18.95 14.99 8.42
N ASP A 56 18.11 15.96 8.78
CA ASP A 56 18.48 17.20 9.46
C ASP A 56 18.85 16.79 10.89
N HIS A 57 20.08 16.31 11.04
CA HIS A 57 20.72 16.00 12.30
C HIS A 57 22.13 16.55 12.27
#